data_AF-A0AA51QNZ7-F1
#
_entry.id   AF-A0AA51QNZ7-F1
#
_cell.length_a   1.000
_cell.length_b   1.000
_cell.length_c   1.000
_cell.angle_alpha   90.00
_cell.angle_beta   90.00
_cell.angle_gamma   90.00
#
_symmetry.space_group_name_H-M   'P 1'
#
loop_
_entity.id
_entity.type
_entity.pdbx_description
1 polymer ?
#
loop_
_entity_poly.entity_id
_entity_poly.type
_entity_poly.pdbx_seq_one_letter_code
_entity_poly.pdbx_strand_id
1 'polypeptide(L)'
;MTKILTNRHGDEIAVGQLWTDDLRRTTVRTLHVDDLVREGNLGSRAVCTVIRSHDTETGQVTEPGRVVSINIDSLHTTASGRGYRLEVDAEPAPGV
;
A
#
# COMPACT_ATOMS: atom_id res chain seq x y z
N MET A 1 13.29 0.03 -15.46
CA MET A 1 12.02 -0.49 -16.01
C MET A 1 11.16 -0.86 -14.81
N THR A 2 10.10 -0.11 -14.55
CA THR A 2 9.24 -0.31 -13.37
C THR A 2 8.44 -1.58 -13.54
N LYS A 3 8.49 -2.50 -12.57
CA LYS A 3 7.65 -3.69 -12.58
C LYS A 3 6.20 -3.27 -12.30
N ILE A 4 5.28 -3.80 -13.09
CA ILE A 4 3.84 -3.53 -12.97
C ILE A 4 3.09 -4.86 -12.99
N LEU A 5 2.09 -5.00 -12.13
CA LEU A 5 1.12 -6.10 -12.13
C LEU A 5 -0.28 -5.55 -11.95
N THR A 6 -1.25 -6.12 -12.67
CA THR A 6 -2.66 -5.83 -12.47
C THR A 6 -3.24 -6.82 -11.45
N ASN A 7 -3.91 -6.31 -10.41
CA ASN A 7 -4.62 -7.17 -9.46
C ASN A 7 -5.92 -7.71 -10.08
N ARG A 8 -6.61 -8.64 -9.41
CA ARG A 8 -7.89 -9.20 -9.92
C ARG A 8 -9.03 -8.17 -10.02
N HIS A 9 -8.86 -7.01 -9.39
CA HIS A 9 -9.83 -5.91 -9.38
C HIS A 9 -9.63 -4.92 -10.53
N GLY A 10 -8.56 -5.08 -11.31
CA GLY A 10 -8.22 -4.22 -12.44
C GLY A 10 -7.30 -3.05 -12.08
N ASP A 11 -6.82 -2.94 -10.84
CA ASP A 11 -5.88 -1.89 -10.45
C ASP A 11 -4.46 -2.24 -10.90
N GLU A 12 -3.75 -1.25 -11.44
CA GLU A 12 -2.34 -1.36 -11.79
C GLU A 12 -1.46 -1.05 -10.57
N ILE A 13 -0.74 -2.08 -10.11
CA ILE A 13 0.22 -1.97 -9.02
C ILE A 13 1.61 -1.85 -9.61
N ALA A 14 2.33 -0.80 -9.24
CA ALA A 14 3.67 -0.53 -9.69
C ALA A 14 4.64 -0.38 -8.51
N VAL A 15 5.89 -0.82 -8.70
CA VAL A 15 6.98 -0.51 -7.77
C VAL A 15 7.13 1.01 -7.65
N GLY A 16 7.28 1.50 -6.41
CA GLY A 16 7.35 2.92 -6.07
C GLY A 16 6.02 3.52 -5.59
N GLN A 17 4.89 2.83 -5.77
CA GLN A 17 3.60 3.34 -5.30
C GLN A 17 3.49 3.31 -3.77
N LEU A 18 2.73 4.27 -3.24
CA LEU A 18 2.34 4.34 -1.85
C LEU A 18 0.88 3.89 -1.68
N TRP A 19 0.65 3.02 -0.70
CA TRP A 19 -0.67 2.45 -0.42
C TRP A 19 -0.97 2.54 1.07
N THR A 20 -2.07 3.18 1.42
CA THR A 20 -2.46 3.40 2.81
C THR A 20 -3.68 2.57 3.18
N ASP A 21 -3.64 1.96 4.36
CA ASP A 21 -4.78 1.26 4.95
C ASP A 21 -6.05 2.14 4.92
N ASP A 22 -7.22 1.52 4.83
CA ASP A 22 -8.48 2.26 4.97
C ASP A 22 -8.53 3.03 6.31
N LEU A 23 -8.96 4.30 6.26
CA LEU A 23 -9.02 5.20 7.40
C LEU A 23 -9.98 4.74 8.50
N ARG A 24 -10.87 3.78 8.22
CA ARG A 24 -11.76 3.17 9.21
C ARG A 24 -11.03 2.24 10.18
N ARG A 25 -9.76 1.94 9.95
CA ARG A 25 -8.94 1.08 10.83
C ARG A 25 -8.38 1.86 12.01
N THR A 26 -8.28 1.19 13.17
CA THR A 26 -7.62 1.74 14.37
C THR A 26 -6.13 1.99 14.14
N THR A 27 -5.48 1.16 13.33
CA THR A 27 -4.09 1.36 12.92
C THR A 27 -4.03 1.50 11.41
N VAL A 28 -3.65 2.68 10.94
CA VAL A 28 -3.52 3.04 9.52
C VAL A 28 -2.04 3.00 9.15
N ARG A 29 -1.66 2.07 8.29
CA ARG A 29 -0.28 1.95 7.78
C ARG A 29 -0.18 2.46 6.36
N THR A 30 0.97 3.07 6.05
CA THR A 30 1.37 3.42 4.68
C THR A 30 2.48 2.48 4.24
N LEU A 31 2.27 1.86 3.10
CA LEU A 31 3.16 0.90 2.46
C LEU A 31 3.82 1.56 1.25
N HIS A 32 5.12 1.38 1.10
CA HIS A 32 5.84 1.64 -0.14
C HIS A 32 6.10 0.32 -0.86
N VAL A 33 5.69 0.20 -2.13
CA VAL A 33 5.90 -1.03 -2.92
C VAL A 33 7.35 -1.07 -3.41
N ASP A 34 8.14 -2.02 -2.90
CA ASP A 34 9.55 -2.17 -3.23
C ASP A 34 9.77 -3.18 -4.37
N ASP A 35 8.97 -4.24 -4.43
CA ASP A 35 9.05 -5.24 -5.49
C ASP A 35 7.70 -5.94 -5.74
N LEU A 36 7.58 -6.54 -6.92
CA LEU A 36 6.46 -7.37 -7.32
C LEU A 36 6.96 -8.77 -7.72
N VAL A 37 6.38 -9.79 -7.10
CA VAL A 37 6.79 -11.19 -7.27
C VAL A 37 5.58 -12.08 -7.62
N ARG A 38 5.80 -13.13 -8.40
CA ARG A 38 4.81 -14.19 -8.63
C ARG A 38 5.25 -15.46 -7.91
N GLU A 39 4.59 -15.81 -6.82
CA GLU A 39 4.95 -16.97 -6.00
C GLU A 39 4.09 -18.18 -6.35
N GLY A 40 4.26 -18.74 -7.56
CA GLY A 40 3.60 -19.99 -7.97
C GLY A 40 2.13 -20.07 -7.58
N ASN A 41 1.77 -21.03 -6.71
CA ASN A 41 0.40 -21.28 -6.25
C ASN A 41 -0.14 -20.23 -5.25
N LEU A 42 0.70 -19.37 -4.68
CA LEU A 42 0.30 -18.31 -3.74
C LEU A 42 -0.15 -17.02 -4.46
N GLY A 43 0.01 -16.97 -5.79
CA GLY A 43 -0.38 -15.85 -6.63
C GLY A 43 0.66 -14.72 -6.66
N SER A 44 0.24 -13.58 -7.18
CA SER A 44 1.05 -12.37 -7.26
C SER A 44 1.11 -11.67 -5.89
N ARG A 45 2.31 -11.23 -5.49
CA ARG A 45 2.54 -10.52 -4.23
C ARG A 45 3.31 -9.23 -4.44
N ALA A 46 3.03 -8.26 -3.58
CA ALA A 46 3.83 -7.06 -3.42
C ALA A 46 4.71 -7.19 -2.18
N VAL A 47 6.00 -6.96 -2.36
CA VAL A 47 6.94 -6.73 -1.26
C VAL A 47 6.91 -5.24 -0.96
N CYS A 48 6.58 -4.88 0.27
CA CYS A 48 6.41 -3.50 0.68
C CYS A 48 7.14 -3.19 1.98
N THR A 49 7.64 -1.98 2.11
CA THR A 49 8.11 -1.41 3.37
C THR A 49 6.98 -0.63 4.03
N VAL A 50 6.70 -0.93 5.30
CA VAL A 50 5.82 -0.10 6.13
C VAL A 50 6.59 1.15 6.53
N ILE A 51 6.37 2.24 5.80
CA ILE A 51 7.09 3.51 6.00
C ILE A 51 6.44 4.36 7.11
N ARG A 52 5.14 4.18 7.35
CA ARG A 52 4.41 4.89 8.40
C ARG A 52 3.33 4.01 9.00
N SER A 53 3.10 4.15 10.30
CA SER A 53 1.95 3.59 11.01
C SER A 53 1.39 4.64 11.96
N HIS A 54 0.10 4.94 11.81
CA HIS A 54 -0.65 5.88 12.63
C HIS A 54 -1.73 5.12 13.41
N ASP A 55 -1.66 5.20 14.73
CA ASP A 55 -2.71 4.74 15.61
C ASP A 55 -3.74 5.87 15.77
N THR A 56 -4.96 5.64 15.28
CA THR A 56 -6.00 6.68 15.22
C THR A 56 -6.69 6.93 16.55
N GLU A 57 -6.53 6.03 17.53
CA GLU A 57 -7.08 6.17 18.88
C GLU A 57 -6.17 7.05 19.75
N THR A 58 -4.86 6.82 19.67
CA THR A 58 -3.84 7.55 20.46
C THR A 58 -3.23 8.73 19.72
N GLY A 59 -3.38 8.79 18.39
CA GLY A 59 -2.71 9.75 17.52
C GLY A 59 -1.22 9.44 17.28
N GLN A 60 -0.71 8.32 17.81
CA GLN A 60 0.71 8.00 17.74
C GLN A 60 1.12 7.65 16.30
N VAL A 61 2.18 8.29 15.81
CA VAL A 61 2.79 7.98 14.51
C VAL A 61 4.16 7.34 14.74
N THR A 62 4.42 6.25 14.02
CA THR A 62 5.69 5.53 14.03
C THR A 62 6.15 5.27 12.60
N GLU A 63 7.45 5.08 12.42
CA GLU A 63 8.10 4.74 11.13
C GLU A 63 8.79 3.38 11.29
N PRO A 64 8.06 2.26 11.09
CA PRO A 64 8.57 0.96 11.49
C PRO A 64 9.75 0.46 10.64
N GLY A 65 9.85 0.88 9.37
CA GLY A 65 10.84 0.37 8.43
C GLY A 65 10.74 -1.14 8.19
N ARG A 66 9.58 -1.74 8.48
CA ARG A 66 9.37 -3.19 8.43
C ARG A 66 8.98 -3.62 7.02
N VAL A 67 9.72 -4.56 6.45
CA VAL A 67 9.36 -5.19 5.17
C VAL A 67 8.29 -6.26 5.39
N VAL A 68 7.27 -6.25 4.53
CA VAL A 68 6.16 -7.20 4.51
C VAL A 68 5.91 -7.68 3.08
N SER A 69 5.34 -8.87 2.94
CA SER A 69 4.89 -9.40 1.65
C SER A 69 3.38 -9.61 1.71
N ILE A 70 2.62 -8.98 0.81
CA ILE A 70 1.15 -9.03 0.79
C ILE A 70 0.63 -9.47 -0.57
N ASN A 71 -0.58 -10.05 -0.60
CA ASN A 71 -1.25 -10.37 -1.86
C ASN A 71 -1.63 -9.04 -2.56
N ILE A 72 -1.32 -8.91 -3.86
CA ILE A 72 -1.63 -7.70 -4.64
C ILE A 72 -3.13 -7.39 -4.70
N ASP A 73 -3.99 -8.38 -4.54
CA ASP A 73 -5.45 -8.20 -4.50
C ASP A 73 -5.90 -7.44 -3.24
N SER A 74 -5.04 -7.34 -2.22
CA SER A 74 -5.32 -6.50 -1.04
C SER A 74 -5.12 -5.02 -1.35
N LEU A 75 -4.26 -4.68 -2.33
CA LEU A 75 -4.02 -3.32 -2.80
C LEU A 75 -5.17 -2.86 -3.70
N HIS A 76 -6.33 -2.68 -3.08
CA HIS A 76 -7.57 -2.28 -3.71
C HIS A 76 -8.45 -1.59 -2.67
N THR A 77 -9.14 -0.50 -3.06
CA THR A 77 -10.09 0.15 -2.16
C THR A 77 -11.36 -0.69 -2.08
N THR A 78 -11.48 -1.50 -1.03
CA THR A 78 -12.68 -2.30 -0.81
C THR A 78 -13.78 -1.48 -0.13
N ALA A 79 -15.05 -1.64 -0.53
CA ALA A 79 -16.18 -1.02 0.16
C ALA A 79 -16.28 -1.38 1.66
N SER A 80 -15.76 -2.55 2.05
CA SER A 80 -15.73 -3.05 3.43
C SER A 80 -14.58 -2.50 4.30
N GLY A 81 -13.71 -1.63 3.76
CA GLY A 81 -12.58 -1.02 4.48
C GLY A 81 -11.47 -1.99 4.89
N ARG A 82 -11.38 -3.15 4.21
CA ARG A 82 -10.35 -4.17 4.48
C ARG A 82 -9.15 -4.09 3.53
N GLY A 83 -9.21 -3.32 2.45
CA GLY A 83 -8.10 -3.13 1.53
C GLY A 83 -7.27 -1.87 1.81
N TYR A 84 -6.41 -1.54 0.84
CA TYR A 84 -5.59 -0.32 0.84
C TYR A 84 -6.06 0.63 -0.25
N ARG A 85 -5.87 1.93 -0.02
CA ARG A 85 -6.10 2.99 -0.99
C ARG A 85 -4.75 3.49 -1.52
N LEU A 86 -4.65 3.60 -2.84
CA LEU A 86 -3.50 4.22 -3.49
C LEU A 86 -3.41 5.68 -3.02
N GLU A 87 -2.25 6.09 -2.52
CA GLU A 87 -1.95 7.51 -2.39
C GLU A 87 -1.64 8.02 -3.79
N VAL A 88 -2.62 8.71 -4.38
CA VAL A 88 -2.35 9.54 -5.55
C VAL A 88 -1.48 10.67 -5.01
N ASP A 89 -0.25 10.79 -5.51
CA ASP A 89 0.60 11.94 -5.20
C ASP A 89 -0.27 13.20 -5.24
N ALA A 90 -0.45 13.84 -4.09
CA ALA A 90 -0.82 15.24 -4.12
C ALA A 90 0.32 15.88 -4.91
N GLU A 91 0.02 16.40 -6.10
CA GLU A 91 1.00 17.20 -6.85
C GLU A 91 1.69 18.12 -5.83
N PRO A 92 3.02 18.18 -5.78
CA PRO A 92 3.68 19.17 -4.94
C PRO A 92 3.05 20.51 -5.32
N ALA A 93 2.42 21.17 -4.35
CA ALA A 93 1.79 22.46 -4.58
C ALA A 93 2.78 23.33 -5.39
N PRO A 94 2.38 23.90 -6.53
CA PRO A 94 3.29 24.70 -7.32
C PRO A 94 3.84 25.79 -6.39
N GLY A 95 5.17 25.81 -6.29
CA GLY A 95 5.90 26.55 -5.27
C GLY A 95 5.45 28.00 -5.16
N VAL A 96 5.46 28.48 -3.92
CA VAL A 96 5.42 29.91 -3.55
C VAL A 96 6.58 30.64 -4.21
#